data_AF-A0A7J8WJJ6-F1
#
_entry.id   AF-A0A7J8WJJ6-F1
#
_cell.length_a   1.000
_cell.length_b   1.000
_cell.length_c   1.000
_cell.angle_alpha   90.00
_cell.angle_beta   90.00
_cell.angle_gamma   90.00
#
_symmetry.space_group_name_H-M   'P 1'
#
loop_
_entity.id
_entity.type
_entity.pdbx_description
1 polymer ?
#
loop_
_entity_poly.entity_id
_entity_poly.type
_entity_poly.pdbx_seq_one_letter_code
_entity_poly.pdbx_strand_id
1 'polypeptide(L)'
;IAAHLEALEFDVSLVATEWFLCLFSKSLPSETTLRVWDVLFYEGAKVLFHAALAIFMMKEDELLLTHQVGDIINILQRTTHHLFDPDELLTVAFDKIGFMTTNTISKQRKKQEPEVMKELDERLRRLNSLRTDDK
;
A
#
# COMPACT_ATOMS: atom_id res chain seq x y z
N ILE A 1 -0.68 -11.65 -10.39
CA ILE A 1 -0.26 -11.50 -8.97
C ILE A 1 -1.38 -11.67 -7.92
N ALA A 2 -2.51 -10.95 -8.00
CA ALA A 2 -3.49 -10.91 -6.90
C ALA A 2 -3.98 -12.29 -6.40
N ALA A 3 -4.36 -13.20 -7.30
CA ALA A 3 -4.79 -14.56 -6.93
C ALA A 3 -3.68 -15.39 -6.26
N HIS A 4 -2.41 -15.14 -6.60
CA HIS A 4 -1.26 -15.80 -5.96
C HIS A 4 -1.06 -15.29 -4.53
N LEU A 5 -1.14 -13.98 -4.32
CA LEU A 5 -1.06 -13.38 -2.98
C LEU A 5 -2.22 -13.85 -2.08
N GLU A 6 -3.42 -13.97 -2.64
CA GLU A 6 -4.60 -14.51 -1.94
C GLU A 6 -4.42 -15.98 -1.56
N ALA A 7 -3.88 -16.81 -2.48
CA ALA A 7 -3.59 -18.22 -2.19
C ALA A 7 -2.53 -18.42 -1.10
N LEU A 8 -1.62 -17.45 -0.95
CA LEU A 8 -0.62 -17.42 0.12
C LEU A 8 -1.13 -16.74 1.41
N GLU A 9 -2.40 -16.35 1.45
CA GLU A 9 -3.00 -15.60 2.56
C GLU A 9 -2.19 -14.35 2.96
N PHE A 10 -1.57 -13.70 1.97
CA PHE A 10 -0.74 -12.54 2.19
C PHE A 10 -1.59 -11.31 2.53
N ASP A 11 -1.46 -10.82 3.77
CA ASP A 11 -2.04 -9.54 4.15
C ASP A 11 -1.20 -8.37 3.63
N VAL A 12 -1.75 -7.66 2.64
CA VAL A 12 -1.14 -6.48 2.03
C VAL A 12 -0.89 -5.37 3.05
N SER A 13 -1.65 -5.33 4.16
CA SER A 13 -1.47 -4.34 5.23
C SER A 13 -0.08 -4.41 5.88
N LEU A 14 0.61 -5.56 5.81
CA LEU A 14 1.94 -5.76 6.36
C LEU A 14 3.01 -4.85 5.74
N VAL A 15 2.83 -4.47 4.47
CA VAL A 15 3.73 -3.55 3.77
C VAL A 15 3.06 -2.20 3.51
N ALA A 16 1.78 -2.22 3.16
CA ALA A 16 1.06 -1.03 2.74
C ALA A 16 0.80 -0.06 3.90
N THR A 17 0.64 -0.54 5.14
CA THR A 17 0.40 0.34 6.30
C THR A 17 1.47 1.41 6.43
N GLU A 18 2.75 1.03 6.34
CA GLU A 18 3.85 1.99 6.38
C GLU A 18 3.85 2.92 5.17
N TRP A 19 3.66 2.36 3.97
CA TRP A 19 3.65 3.13 2.72
C TRP A 19 2.61 4.26 2.75
N PHE A 20 1.39 3.97 3.18
CA PHE A 20 0.31 4.96 3.19
C PHE A 20 0.39 5.91 4.40
N LEU A 21 0.72 5.43 5.59
CA LEU A 21 0.80 6.29 6.79
C LEU A 21 1.98 7.25 6.74
N CYS A 22 3.11 6.80 6.20
CA CYS A 22 4.32 7.61 6.09
C CYS A 22 4.47 8.25 4.70
N LEU A 23 3.45 8.15 3.82
CA LEU A 23 3.51 8.68 2.45
C LEU A 23 4.81 8.25 1.73
N PHE A 24 5.21 6.99 1.89
CA PHE A 24 6.45 6.38 1.40
C PHE A 24 7.78 6.93 1.94
N SER A 25 7.77 7.97 2.79
CA SER A 25 9.01 8.63 3.27
C SER A 25 9.95 7.74 4.08
N LYS A 26 9.44 6.65 4.66
CA LYS A 26 10.25 5.68 5.39
C LYS A 26 10.73 4.52 4.52
N SER A 27 10.04 4.26 3.41
CA SER A 27 10.18 3.02 2.64
C SER A 27 10.96 3.21 1.34
N LEU A 28 10.98 4.43 0.79
CA LEU A 28 11.71 4.80 -0.43
C LEU A 28 12.91 5.70 -0.11
N PRO A 29 13.96 5.71 -0.96
CA PRO A 29 14.99 6.73 -0.92
C PRO A 29 14.40 8.15 -0.98
N SER A 30 15.11 9.12 -0.41
CA SER A 30 14.64 10.50 -0.30
C SER A 30 14.31 11.13 -1.66
N GLU A 31 15.14 10.88 -2.65
CA GLU A 31 15.05 11.37 -4.02
C GLU A 31 13.73 10.90 -4.66
N THR A 32 13.44 9.61 -4.54
CA THR A 32 12.20 9.00 -5.05
C THR A 32 10.98 9.44 -4.27
N THR A 33 11.10 9.55 -2.94
CA THR A 33 10.03 10.08 -2.08
C THR A 33 9.63 11.49 -2.53
N LEU A 34 10.61 12.39 -2.72
CA LEU A 34 10.34 13.77 -3.12
C LEU A 34 9.65 13.85 -4.48
N ARG A 35 10.04 13.00 -5.44
CA ARG A 35 9.38 12.94 -6.75
C ARG A 35 7.96 12.39 -6.67
N VAL A 36 7.71 11.37 -5.85
CA VAL A 36 6.35 10.90 -5.57
C VAL A 36 5.53 12.02 -4.93
N TRP A 37 6.13 12.83 -4.05
CA TRP A 37 5.48 13.94 -3.37
C TRP A 37 5.16 15.10 -4.31
N ASP A 38 6.04 15.45 -5.25
CA ASP A 38 5.76 16.47 -6.28
C ASP A 38 4.46 16.15 -7.01
N VAL A 39 4.31 14.89 -7.45
CA VAL A 39 3.11 14.46 -8.17
C VAL A 39 1.92 14.28 -7.23
N LEU A 40 2.13 13.82 -5.98
CA LEU A 40 1.10 13.73 -4.95
C LEU A 40 0.45 15.08 -4.67
N PHE A 41 1.25 16.14 -4.51
CA PHE A 41 0.73 17.48 -4.23
C PHE A 41 0.08 18.13 -5.46
N TYR A 42 0.45 17.71 -6.67
CA TYR A 42 -0.16 18.18 -7.91
C TYR A 42 -1.46 17.44 -8.26
N GLU A 43 -1.45 16.11 -8.24
CA GLU A 43 -2.57 15.25 -8.69
C GLU A 43 -3.46 14.71 -7.56
N GLY A 44 -2.99 14.77 -6.31
CA GLY A 44 -3.67 14.31 -5.12
C GLY A 44 -3.40 12.85 -4.72
N ALA A 45 -4.11 12.40 -3.69
CA ALA A 45 -3.83 11.13 -2.98
C ALA A 45 -3.90 9.84 -3.82
N LYS A 46 -4.46 9.89 -5.04
CA LYS A 46 -4.45 8.75 -5.98
C LYS A 46 -3.03 8.30 -6.34
N VAL A 47 -2.05 9.21 -6.28
CA VAL A 47 -0.64 8.92 -6.60
C VAL A 47 -0.06 7.86 -5.68
N LEU A 48 -0.43 7.84 -4.40
CA LEU A 48 0.05 6.83 -3.46
C LEU A 48 -0.36 5.41 -3.87
N PHE A 49 -1.56 5.26 -4.43
CA PHE A 49 -2.04 3.98 -4.95
C PHE A 49 -1.31 3.59 -6.24
N HIS A 50 -1.03 4.55 -7.14
CA HIS A 50 -0.23 4.26 -8.34
C HIS A 50 1.17 3.79 -7.97
N ALA A 51 1.84 4.47 -7.03
CA ALA A 51 3.16 4.08 -6.53
C ALA A 51 3.14 2.67 -5.90
N ALA A 52 2.17 2.39 -5.02
CA ALA A 52 2.03 1.07 -4.40
C ALA A 52 1.86 -0.05 -5.45
N LEU A 53 0.94 0.15 -6.40
CA LEU A 53 0.67 -0.84 -7.45
C LEU A 53 1.86 -1.00 -8.39
N ALA A 54 2.58 0.08 -8.70
CA ALA A 54 3.78 0.04 -9.52
C ALA A 54 4.87 -0.83 -8.86
N ILE A 55 5.11 -0.67 -7.56
CA ILE A 55 6.08 -1.49 -6.82
C ILE A 55 5.74 -2.99 -6.93
N PHE A 56 4.46 -3.36 -6.78
CA PHE A 56 4.02 -4.74 -6.97
C PHE A 56 4.27 -5.23 -8.41
N MET A 57 3.96 -4.39 -9.40
CA MET A 57 4.10 -4.75 -10.81
C MET A 57 5.57 -4.85 -11.26
N MET A 58 6.47 -4.01 -10.72
CA MET A 58 7.91 -4.08 -10.98
C MET A 58 8.54 -5.41 -10.55
N LYS A 59 7.92 -6.10 -9.59
CA LYS A 59 8.38 -7.39 -9.05
C LYS A 59 7.39 -8.52 -9.29
N GLU A 60 6.46 -8.36 -10.23
CA GLU A 60 5.44 -9.36 -10.53
C GLU A 60 6.04 -10.76 -10.74
N ASP A 61 7.06 -10.86 -11.61
CA ASP A 61 7.70 -12.15 -11.93
C ASP A 61 8.34 -12.79 -10.70
N GLU A 62 9.05 -12.01 -9.87
CA GLU A 62 9.69 -12.52 -8.66
C GLU A 62 8.65 -12.94 -7.60
N LEU A 63 7.60 -12.15 -7.44
CA LEU A 63 6.50 -12.43 -6.51
C LEU A 63 5.73 -13.70 -6.88
N LEU A 64 5.47 -13.93 -8.17
CA LEU A 64 4.79 -15.13 -8.66
C LEU A 64 5.59 -16.43 -8.43
N LEU A 65 6.91 -16.33 -8.28
CA LEU A 65 7.80 -17.47 -7.99
C LEU A 65 7.92 -17.77 -6.49
N THR A 66 7.43 -16.88 -5.62
CA THR A 66 7.49 -17.10 -4.17
C THR A 66 6.39 -18.03 -3.68
N HIS A 67 6.66 -18.71 -2.57
CA HIS A 67 5.70 -19.61 -1.91
C HIS A 67 5.50 -19.29 -0.43
N GLN A 68 6.13 -18.24 0.08
CA GLN A 68 6.06 -17.85 1.49
C GLN A 68 5.87 -16.34 1.64
N VAL A 69 5.07 -15.95 2.62
CA VAL A 69 4.78 -14.55 2.97
C VAL A 69 6.06 -13.77 3.32
N GLY A 70 6.99 -14.39 4.05
CA GLY A 70 8.26 -13.73 4.42
C GLY A 70 9.10 -13.32 3.21
N ASP A 71 9.11 -14.13 2.16
CA ASP A 71 9.84 -13.86 0.93
C ASP A 71 9.23 -12.67 0.18
N ILE A 72 7.89 -12.59 0.12
CA ILE A 72 7.17 -11.45 -0.45
C ILE A 72 7.55 -10.14 0.27
N ILE A 73 7.51 -10.14 1.61
CA ILE A 73 7.85 -8.95 2.41
C ILE A 73 9.30 -8.53 2.14
N ASN A 74 10.23 -9.49 2.13
CA ASN A 74 11.64 -9.22 1.86
C ASN A 74 11.87 -8.64 0.46
N ILE A 75 11.20 -9.19 -0.57
CA ILE A 75 11.29 -8.69 -1.94
C ILE A 75 10.80 -7.25 -2.00
N LEU A 76 9.63 -6.96 -1.43
CA LEU A 76 9.03 -5.63 -1.47
C LEU A 76 9.88 -4.62 -0.70
N GLN A 77 10.33 -4.93 0.51
CA GLN A 77 11.21 -4.06 1.31
C GLN A 77 12.54 -3.79 0.61
N ARG A 78 13.18 -4.84 0.09
CA ARG A 78 14.44 -4.70 -0.67
C ARG A 78 14.22 -3.81 -1.89
N THR A 79 13.12 -3.99 -2.59
CA THR A 79 12.79 -3.20 -3.79
C THR A 79 12.59 -1.73 -3.43
N THR A 80 11.76 -1.44 -2.43
CA THR A 80 11.48 -0.04 -2.05
C THR A 80 12.75 0.66 -1.57
N HIS A 81 13.62 -0.02 -0.81
CA HIS A 81 14.87 0.57 -0.31
C HIS A 81 15.94 0.84 -1.39
N HIS A 82 15.86 0.17 -2.55
CA HIS A 82 16.84 0.31 -3.64
C HIS A 82 16.29 1.08 -4.84
N LEU A 83 15.09 1.65 -4.73
CA LEU A 83 14.44 2.39 -5.80
C LEU A 83 14.97 3.82 -5.85
N PHE A 84 16.23 3.98 -6.24
CA PHE A 84 16.91 5.29 -6.31
C PHE A 84 16.59 6.07 -7.58
N ASP A 85 16.06 5.41 -8.60
CA ASP A 85 15.59 6.06 -9.83
C ASP A 85 14.09 6.34 -9.73
N PRO A 86 13.68 7.60 -9.54
CA PRO A 86 12.27 7.94 -9.45
C PRO A 86 11.54 7.79 -10.78
N ASP A 87 12.25 7.96 -11.90
CA ASP A 87 11.64 7.89 -13.23
C ASP A 87 11.25 6.44 -13.53
N GLU A 88 12.04 5.45 -13.09
CA GLU A 88 11.69 4.03 -13.18
C GLU A 88 10.33 3.76 -12.50
N LEU A 89 10.14 4.26 -11.27
CA LEU A 89 8.87 4.10 -10.54
C LEU A 89 7.73 4.82 -11.25
N LEU A 90 7.92 6.09 -11.62
CA LEU A 90 6.87 6.94 -12.17
C LEU A 90 6.44 6.47 -13.55
N THR A 91 7.36 6.03 -14.41
CA THR A 91 7.04 5.40 -15.69
C THR A 91 6.12 4.20 -15.49
N VAL A 92 6.44 3.30 -14.55
CA VAL A 92 5.58 2.15 -14.28
C VAL A 92 4.23 2.58 -13.70
N ALA A 93 4.24 3.54 -12.78
CA ALA A 93 3.05 4.03 -12.08
C ALA A 93 2.04 4.73 -13.00
N PHE A 94 2.50 5.47 -14.00
CA PHE A 94 1.62 6.26 -14.88
C PHE A 94 1.39 5.64 -16.26
N ASP A 95 2.37 4.90 -16.81
CA ASP A 95 2.22 4.35 -18.16
C ASP A 95 1.58 2.95 -18.15
N LYS A 96 1.84 2.15 -17.11
CA LYS A 96 1.44 0.72 -17.10
C LYS A 96 0.25 0.40 -16.19
N ILE A 97 0.08 1.09 -15.06
CA ILE A 97 -1.06 0.86 -14.15
C ILE A 97 -2.40 1.36 -14.75
N GLY A 98 -2.34 2.22 -15.76
CA GLY A 98 -3.50 2.81 -16.41
C GLY A 98 -4.14 3.93 -15.59
N PHE A 99 -5.21 4.53 -16.13
CA PHE A 99 -5.85 5.68 -15.49
C PHE A 99 -6.67 5.28 -14.26
N MET A 100 -6.13 5.54 -13.06
CA MET A 100 -6.93 5.50 -11.83
C MET A 100 -7.50 6.88 -11.52
N THR A 101 -8.83 6.96 -11.51
CA THR A 101 -9.53 8.20 -11.17
C THR A 101 -9.81 8.28 -9.68
N THR A 102 -9.91 9.51 -9.17
CA THR A 102 -10.39 9.77 -7.79
C THR A 102 -11.77 9.16 -7.56
N ASN A 103 -12.63 9.11 -8.59
CA ASN A 103 -13.95 8.50 -8.49
C ASN A 103 -13.88 6.99 -8.22
N THR A 104 -12.94 6.28 -8.88
CA THR A 104 -12.71 4.85 -8.62
C THR A 104 -12.30 4.63 -7.17
N ILE A 105 -11.38 5.44 -6.65
CA ILE A 105 -10.92 5.35 -5.25
C ILE A 105 -12.06 5.65 -4.29
N SER A 106 -12.82 6.73 -4.52
CA SER A 106 -13.99 7.10 -3.69
C SER A 106 -15.05 6.01 -3.68
N LYS A 107 -15.28 5.35 -4.82
CA LYS A 107 -16.20 4.20 -4.92
C LYS A 107 -15.71 3.02 -4.08
N GLN A 108 -14.43 2.69 -4.12
CA GLN A 108 -13.87 1.61 -3.30
C GLN A 108 -13.88 1.97 -1.81
N ARG A 109 -13.59 3.22 -1.44
CA ARG A 109 -13.70 3.70 -0.05
C ARG A 109 -15.11 3.50 0.49
N LYS A 110 -16.12 3.95 -0.25
CA LYS A 110 -17.53 3.77 0.15
C LYS A 110 -17.93 2.29 0.25
N LYS A 111 -17.35 1.43 -0.58
CA LYS A 111 -17.58 -0.02 -0.53
C LYS A 111 -17.02 -0.64 0.77
N GLN A 112 -15.83 -0.21 1.20
CA GLN A 112 -15.15 -0.78 2.38
C GLN A 112 -15.49 -0.07 3.71
N GLU A 113 -16.03 1.15 3.65
CA GLU A 113 -16.48 1.94 4.81
C GLU A 113 -17.28 1.15 5.86
N PRO A 114 -18.32 0.36 5.53
CA PRO A 114 -19.10 -0.35 6.55
C PRO A 114 -18.28 -1.40 7.31
N GLU A 115 -17.36 -2.09 6.63
CA GLU A 115 -16.51 -3.10 7.26
C GLU A 115 -15.50 -2.45 8.22
N VAL A 116 -14.85 -1.37 7.78
CA VAL A 116 -13.92 -0.60 8.61
C VAL A 116 -14.62 0.01 9.84
N MET A 117 -15.83 0.57 9.67
CA MET A 117 -16.60 1.13 10.77
C MET A 117 -17.03 0.06 11.79
N LYS A 118 -17.38 -1.13 11.32
CA LYS A 118 -17.68 -2.27 12.20
C LYS A 118 -16.45 -2.68 13.01
N GLU A 119 -15.30 -2.82 12.35
CA GLU A 119 -14.04 -3.15 13.04
C GLU A 119 -13.67 -2.08 14.08
N LEU A 120 -13.84 -0.80 13.75
CA LEU A 120 -13.59 0.30 14.68
C LEU A 120 -14.50 0.25 15.92
N ASP A 121 -15.80 -0.01 15.74
CA ASP A 121 -16.74 -0.17 16.85
C ASP A 121 -16.36 -1.36 17.75
N GLU A 122 -15.97 -2.49 17.16
CA GLU A 122 -15.47 -3.64 17.93
C GLU A 122 -14.22 -3.30 18.74
N ARG A 123 -13.26 -2.59 18.15
CA ARG A 123 -12.04 -2.12 18.85
C ARG A 123 -12.38 -1.17 20.00
N LEU A 124 -13.32 -0.24 19.80
CA LEU A 124 -13.77 0.70 20.84
C LEU A 124 -14.48 -0.02 21.99
N ARG A 125 -15.30 -1.04 21.70
CA ARG A 125 -15.94 -1.87 22.74
C ARG A 125 -14.91 -2.61 23.59
N ARG A 126 -13.88 -3.21 22.97
CA ARG A 126 -12.78 -3.88 23.69
C ARG A 126 -12.01 -2.91 24.59
N LEU A 127 -11.72 -1.70 24.10
CA LEU A 127 -11.06 -0.66 24.90
C LEU A 127 -11.90 -0.22 26.10
N ASN A 128 -13.21 -0.06 25.89
CA ASN A 128 -14.12 0.34 26.96
C ASN A 128 -14.29 -0.74 28.03
N SER A 129 -14.28 -2.03 27.67
CA SER A 129 -14.37 -3.13 28.64
C SER A 129 -13.11 -3.22 29.52
N LEU A 130 -11.91 -3.06 28.94
CA LEU A 130 -10.66 -3.03 29.70
C LEU A 130 -10.66 -1.91 30.74
N ARG A 131 -11.15 -0.72 30.36
CA ARG A 131 -11.21 0.44 31.28
C ARG A 131 -12.23 0.27 32.43
N THR A 132 -13.23 -0.59 32.28
CA THR A 132 -14.18 -0.89 33.35
C THR A 132 -13.66 -1.95 34.32
N ASP A 133 -12.75 -2.82 33.89
CA ASP A 133 -12.15 -3.86 34.75
C ASP A 133 -11.04 -3.30 35.67
N ASP A 134 -10.47 -2.14 35.33
CA ASP A 134 -9.46 -1.43 36.14
C ASP A 134 -10.03 -0.54 37.27
N LYS A 135 -11.36 -0.53 37.48
CA LYS A 135 -12.06 0.26 38.53
C LYS A 135 -12.68 -0.61 39.61
#